data_AF-A0A2H0TCC5-F1
#
_entry.id   AF-A0A2H0TCC5-F1
#
_cell.length_a   1.000
_cell.length_b   1.000
_cell.length_c   1.000
_cell.angle_alpha   90.00
_cell.angle_beta   90.00
_cell.angle_gamma   90.00
#
_symmetry.space_group_name_H-M   'P 1'
#
loop_
_entity.id
_entity.type
_entity.pdbx_description
1 polymer ?
#
loop_
_entity_poly.entity_id
_entity_poly.type
_entity_poly.pdbx_seq_one_letter_code
_entity_poly.pdbx_strand_id
1 'polypeptide(L)'
;MPVKQEIEDGNWESHNQIKEFYGTIHNGVTTIDDLRKNGFDPDTAQNCTKLSHVDIQNIFLPANVFSSEQGLKYVPNGILECLDETIPGKCYGYEIRRKDITLRGKGNFILHYSRLKVITETEGWDASFTFVVKGDRVVHSIWKSTPHIKKLTIERDPKYATFGAGFILMKLLFF
;
A
#
# COMPACT_ATOMS: atom_id res chain seq x y z
N MET A 1 -16.71 -22.72 5.09
CA MET A 1 -16.74 -21.25 4.89
C MET A 1 -15.62 -20.91 3.93
N PRO A 2 -15.86 -20.18 2.82
CA PRO A 2 -14.78 -19.85 1.89
C PRO A 2 -13.83 -18.85 2.54
N VAL A 3 -12.54 -19.17 2.47
CA VAL A 3 -11.43 -18.29 2.85
C VAL A 3 -10.72 -17.91 1.56
N LYS A 4 -10.48 -16.62 1.34
CA LYS A 4 -9.64 -16.10 0.27
C LYS A 4 -8.41 -15.48 0.91
N GLN A 5 -7.23 -15.77 0.39
CA GLN A 5 -5.98 -15.15 0.82
C GLN A 5 -5.47 -14.27 -0.32
N GLU A 6 -5.05 -13.06 0.02
CA GLU A 6 -4.35 -12.14 -0.86
C GLU A 6 -2.95 -11.96 -0.26
N ILE A 7 -2.01 -12.77 -0.75
CA ILE A 7 -0.61 -12.73 -0.38
C ILE A 7 0.13 -12.16 -1.59
N GLU A 8 0.73 -11.00 -1.42
CA GLU A 8 1.73 -10.50 -2.36
C GLU A 8 3.06 -11.23 -2.07
N ASP A 9 3.56 -11.99 -3.04
CA ASP A 9 4.89 -12.59 -2.97
C ASP A 9 5.95 -11.50 -2.78
N GLY A 10 6.96 -11.76 -1.95
CA GLY A 10 7.95 -10.75 -1.63
C GLY A 10 9.03 -11.24 -0.68
N ASN A 11 9.96 -10.35 -0.37
CA ASN A 11 11.18 -10.66 0.41
C ASN A 11 10.92 -10.85 1.91
N TRP A 12 9.68 -10.66 2.38
CA TRP A 12 9.34 -10.73 3.80
C TRP A 12 8.03 -11.48 4.04
N GLU A 13 8.08 -12.45 4.94
CA GLU A 13 6.95 -13.28 5.35
C GLU A 13 6.09 -12.59 6.42
N SER A 14 6.67 -11.67 7.19
CA SER A 14 5.96 -10.98 8.28
C SER A 14 6.26 -9.49 8.36
N HIS A 15 5.30 -8.76 8.95
CA HIS A 15 5.45 -7.33 9.26
C HIS A 15 6.72 -7.03 10.08
N ASN A 16 7.12 -7.93 10.99
CA ASN A 16 8.29 -7.70 11.82
C ASN A 16 9.60 -7.81 11.03
N GLN A 17 9.71 -8.76 10.12
CA GLN A 17 10.91 -8.91 9.28
C GLN A 17 11.15 -7.67 8.42
N ILE A 18 10.09 -7.13 7.77
CA ILE A 18 10.23 -5.91 6.95
C ILE A 18 10.54 -4.68 7.82
N LYS A 19 10.00 -4.62 9.04
CA LYS A 19 10.30 -3.54 10.00
C LYS A 19 11.75 -3.61 10.49
N GLU A 20 12.26 -4.80 10.77
CA GLU A 20 13.65 -5.02 11.18
C GLU A 20 14.61 -4.65 10.06
N PHE A 21 14.32 -5.07 8.82
CA PHE A 21 15.08 -4.66 7.65
C PHE A 21 15.07 -3.14 7.47
N TYR A 22 13.91 -2.49 7.57
CA TYR A 22 13.85 -1.02 7.49
C TYR A 22 14.73 -0.37 8.58
N GLY A 23 14.80 -0.96 9.76
CA GLY A 23 15.66 -0.51 10.86
C GLY A 23 17.16 -0.53 10.56
N THR A 24 17.62 -1.29 9.56
CA THR A 24 19.03 -1.30 9.13
C THR A 24 19.36 -0.16 8.15
N ILE A 25 18.36 0.59 7.69
CA ILE A 25 18.54 1.68 6.74
C ILE A 25 18.83 2.97 7.52
N HIS A 26 20.03 3.51 7.31
CA HIS A 26 20.51 4.74 7.92
C HIS A 26 20.77 5.79 6.84
N ASN A 27 19.96 6.85 6.85
CA ASN A 27 20.06 7.95 5.89
C ASN A 27 21.46 8.60 5.92
N GLY A 28 22.04 8.83 4.73
CA GLY A 28 23.39 9.34 4.51
C GLY A 28 24.51 8.30 4.62
N VAL A 29 24.22 7.12 5.17
CA VAL A 29 25.21 6.08 5.48
C VAL A 29 25.01 4.84 4.62
N THR A 30 23.80 4.27 4.62
CA THR A 30 23.49 3.02 3.92
C THR A 30 23.60 3.21 2.41
N THR A 31 24.33 2.31 1.76
CA THR A 31 24.44 2.25 0.30
C THR A 31 23.52 1.19 -0.29
N ILE A 32 23.26 1.27 -1.60
CA ILE A 32 22.55 0.21 -2.33
C ILE A 32 23.26 -1.15 -2.17
N ASP A 33 24.59 -1.17 -2.17
CA ASP A 33 25.35 -2.40 -1.97
C ASP A 33 25.17 -2.97 -0.55
N ASP A 34 24.99 -2.12 0.45
CA ASP A 34 24.66 -2.58 1.81
C ASP A 34 23.26 -3.19 1.86
N LEU A 35 22.29 -2.64 1.12
CA LEU A 35 20.96 -3.25 1.00
C LEU A 35 21.07 -4.66 0.39
N ARG A 36 21.84 -4.80 -0.70
CA ARG A 36 22.08 -6.09 -1.37
C ARG A 36 22.74 -7.10 -0.44
N LYS A 37 23.77 -6.69 0.31
CA LYS A 37 24.45 -7.53 1.32
C LYS A 37 23.51 -7.97 2.44
N ASN A 38 22.53 -7.13 2.79
CA ASN A 38 21.49 -7.44 3.76
C ASN A 38 20.31 -8.23 3.16
N GLY A 39 20.47 -8.80 1.95
CA GLY A 39 19.50 -9.70 1.33
C GLY A 39 18.38 -9.02 0.55
N PHE A 40 18.51 -7.72 0.26
CA PHE A 40 17.52 -6.97 -0.51
C PHE A 40 18.17 -6.27 -1.71
N ASP A 41 17.85 -6.73 -2.92
CA ASP A 41 18.19 -6.02 -4.14
C ASP A 41 16.97 -5.27 -4.67
N PRO A 42 16.94 -3.92 -4.60
CA PRO A 42 15.80 -3.14 -5.06
C PRO A 42 15.55 -3.23 -6.57
N ASP A 43 16.55 -3.60 -7.37
CA ASP A 43 16.39 -3.70 -8.83
C ASP A 43 15.75 -5.03 -9.26
N THR A 44 15.79 -6.06 -8.40
CA THR A 44 15.21 -7.38 -8.69
C THR A 44 14.08 -7.77 -7.75
N ALA A 45 13.84 -7.00 -6.69
CA ALA A 45 12.79 -7.28 -5.72
C ALA A 45 11.40 -7.22 -6.36
N GLN A 46 10.54 -8.16 -5.98
CA GLN A 46 9.12 -8.14 -6.35
C GLN A 46 8.41 -6.99 -5.63
N ASN A 47 7.39 -6.41 -6.27
CA ASN A 47 6.60 -5.30 -5.71
C ASN A 47 7.45 -4.10 -5.28
N CYS A 48 8.56 -3.87 -6.00
CA CYS A 48 9.45 -2.73 -5.86
C CYS A 48 9.28 -1.82 -7.09
N THR A 49 8.85 -0.58 -6.85
CA THR A 49 8.67 0.43 -7.90
C THR A 49 9.85 1.39 -7.87
N LYS A 50 10.59 1.50 -8.97
CA LYS A 50 11.62 2.53 -9.12
C LYS A 50 10.98 3.89 -9.37
N LEU A 51 11.33 4.87 -8.54
CA LEU A 51 10.83 6.23 -8.59
C LEU A 51 11.79 7.12 -9.37
N SER A 52 11.24 7.89 -10.30
CA SER A 52 11.96 8.92 -11.03
C SER A 52 12.14 10.19 -10.18
N HIS A 53 12.95 11.12 -10.67
CA HIS A 53 13.09 12.45 -10.09
C HIS A 53 11.74 13.19 -9.91
N VAL A 54 10.84 13.06 -10.89
CA VAL A 54 9.51 13.69 -10.84
C VAL A 54 8.64 13.07 -9.75
N ASP A 55 8.72 11.75 -9.57
CA ASP A 55 7.98 11.05 -8.51
C ASP A 55 8.45 11.48 -7.12
N ILE A 56 9.77 11.60 -6.94
CA ILE A 56 10.37 12.10 -5.68
C ILE A 56 9.87 13.52 -5.41
N GLN A 57 9.91 14.40 -6.40
CA GLN A 57 9.40 15.77 -6.25
C GLN A 57 7.93 15.78 -5.83
N ASN A 58 7.07 14.96 -6.46
CA ASN A 58 5.65 14.90 -6.11
C ASN A 58 5.39 14.38 -4.68
N ILE A 59 6.23 13.46 -4.19
CA ILE A 59 6.11 12.89 -2.85
C ILE A 59 6.56 13.90 -1.78
N PHE A 60 7.71 14.55 -1.98
CA PHE A 60 8.37 15.35 -0.95
C PHE A 60 8.18 16.86 -1.07
N LEU A 61 7.84 17.36 -2.27
CA LEU A 61 7.60 18.77 -2.57
C LEU A 61 6.24 18.97 -3.24
N PRO A 62 5.12 18.66 -2.56
CA PRO A 62 3.80 19.00 -3.10
C PRO A 62 3.69 20.52 -3.28
N ALA A 63 2.83 20.95 -4.23
CA ALA A 63 2.78 22.35 -4.69
C ALA A 63 2.68 23.41 -3.56
N ASN A 64 1.99 23.08 -2.46
CA ASN A 64 1.85 23.95 -1.29
C ASN A 64 3.15 24.13 -0.48
N VAL A 65 4.06 23.15 -0.52
CA VAL A 65 5.38 23.22 0.13
C VAL A 65 6.33 24.07 -0.71
N PHE A 66 6.29 23.92 -2.03
CA PHE A 66 7.17 24.63 -2.97
C PHE A 66 6.96 26.16 -2.97
N SER A 67 5.73 26.63 -2.76
CA SER A 67 5.40 28.06 -2.82
C SER A 67 5.73 28.87 -1.56
N SER A 68 6.33 28.26 -0.52
CA SER A 68 6.70 28.99 0.70
C SER A 68 8.12 28.64 1.15
N GLU A 69 8.93 29.66 1.46
CA GLU A 69 10.27 29.47 2.04
C GLU A 69 10.21 28.69 3.37
N GLN A 70 9.11 28.80 4.11
CA GLN A 70 8.89 28.04 5.34
C GLN A 70 8.60 26.57 5.05
N GLY A 71 7.96 26.24 3.93
CA GLY A 71 7.69 24.86 3.50
C GLY A 71 8.96 24.09 3.21
N LEU A 72 9.92 24.71 2.49
CA LEU A 72 11.20 24.11 2.17
C LEU A 72 12.04 23.73 3.40
N LYS A 73 11.87 24.42 4.53
CA LYS A 73 12.59 24.10 5.78
C LYS A 73 12.22 22.75 6.39
N TYR A 74 11.04 22.21 6.06
CA TYR A 74 10.60 20.90 6.54
C TYR A 74 11.03 19.76 5.61
N VAL A 75 11.63 20.10 4.47
CA VAL A 75 12.12 19.12 3.50
C VAL A 75 13.50 18.66 3.95
N PRO A 76 13.74 17.35 4.06
CA PRO A 76 15.05 16.84 4.43
C PRO A 76 16.12 17.29 3.42
N ASN A 77 17.27 17.77 3.92
CA ASN A 77 18.36 18.26 3.07
C ASN A 77 18.79 17.23 2.00
N GLY A 78 18.83 15.94 2.36
CA GLY A 78 19.16 14.88 1.40
C GLY A 78 18.20 14.79 0.21
N ILE A 79 16.93 15.17 0.39
CA ILE A 79 15.96 15.27 -0.72
C ILE A 79 16.28 16.49 -1.59
N LEU A 80 16.50 17.65 -0.99
CA LEU A 80 16.85 18.88 -1.72
C LEU A 80 18.11 18.66 -2.56
N GLU A 81 19.14 18.08 -1.95
CA GLU A 81 20.40 17.73 -2.62
C GLU A 81 20.24 16.70 -3.74
N CYS A 82 19.25 15.81 -3.65
CA CYS A 82 18.92 14.85 -4.71
C CYS A 82 18.21 15.57 -5.86
N LEU A 83 17.28 16.46 -5.56
CA LEU A 83 16.52 17.20 -6.56
C LEU A 83 17.36 18.30 -7.25
N ASP A 84 18.42 18.78 -6.61
CA ASP A 84 19.41 19.67 -7.24
C ASP A 84 20.40 18.91 -8.15
N GLU A 85 20.38 17.57 -8.14
CA GLU A 85 21.30 16.75 -8.96
C GLU A 85 20.90 16.80 -10.44
N THR A 86 21.81 17.33 -11.27
CA THR A 86 21.58 17.52 -12.70
C THR A 86 21.95 16.31 -13.54
N ILE A 87 22.70 15.35 -12.97
CA ILE A 87 23.15 14.16 -13.69
C ILE A 87 22.00 13.12 -13.71
N PRO A 88 21.51 12.71 -14.91
CA PRO A 88 20.46 11.72 -15.02
C PRO A 88 20.83 10.39 -14.34
N GLY A 89 19.87 9.81 -13.63
CA GLY A 89 20.07 8.52 -12.94
C GLY A 89 20.89 8.59 -11.65
N LYS A 90 21.36 9.77 -11.23
CA LYS A 90 21.97 9.94 -9.91
C LYS A 90 20.97 10.29 -8.81
N CYS A 91 19.78 10.76 -9.13
CA CYS A 91 18.69 10.90 -8.16
C CYS A 91 17.53 10.01 -8.57
N TYR A 92 17.21 9.02 -7.75
CA TYR A 92 16.13 8.06 -7.95
C TYR A 92 15.68 7.51 -6.61
N GLY A 93 14.54 6.83 -6.58
CA GLY A 93 14.05 6.20 -5.36
C GLY A 93 13.49 4.83 -5.63
N TYR A 94 13.09 4.16 -4.55
CA TYR A 94 12.32 2.93 -4.62
C TYR A 94 11.18 3.01 -3.64
N GLU A 95 10.00 2.60 -4.07
CA GLU A 95 8.85 2.33 -3.22
C GLU A 95 8.62 0.83 -3.16
N ILE A 96 8.63 0.29 -1.95
CA ILE A 96 8.39 -1.11 -1.68
C ILE A 96 7.06 -1.21 -0.96
N ARG A 97 6.21 -2.13 -1.39
CA ARG A 97 4.96 -2.45 -0.71
C ARG A 97 4.80 -3.94 -0.51
N ARG A 98 4.39 -4.33 0.69
CA ARG A 98 4.00 -5.68 1.03
C ARG A 98 2.70 -5.65 1.81
N LYS A 99 1.69 -6.34 1.29
CA LYS A 99 0.40 -6.52 1.93
C LYS A 99 0.04 -7.98 2.10
N ASP A 100 -0.23 -8.42 3.34
CA ASP A 100 -0.76 -9.76 3.66
C ASP A 100 -2.18 -9.64 4.19
N ILE A 101 -3.16 -10.16 3.44
CA ILE A 101 -4.55 -10.09 3.88
C ILE A 101 -5.24 -11.44 3.71
N THR A 102 -5.89 -11.87 4.78
CA THR A 102 -6.85 -12.96 4.79
C THR A 102 -8.28 -12.41 4.81
N LEU A 103 -9.11 -12.89 3.90
CA LEU A 103 -10.54 -12.58 3.77
C LEU A 103 -11.36 -13.82 4.14
N ARG A 104 -12.20 -13.69 5.16
CA ARG A 104 -13.10 -14.76 5.62
C ARG A 104 -14.55 -14.34 5.41
N GLY A 105 -15.28 -15.10 4.59
CA GLY A 105 -16.72 -14.91 4.42
C GLY A 105 -17.50 -15.51 5.58
N LYS A 106 -18.26 -14.70 6.33
CA LYS A 106 -19.24 -15.18 7.32
C LYS A 106 -20.56 -15.50 6.60
N GLY A 107 -20.63 -16.71 6.04
CA GLY A 107 -21.87 -17.22 5.42
C GLY A 107 -22.84 -17.75 6.48
N ASN A 108 -24.04 -17.18 6.57
CA ASN A 108 -25.16 -17.80 7.28
C ASN A 108 -25.77 -18.88 6.37
N PHE A 109 -25.42 -20.14 6.62
CA PHE A 109 -25.97 -21.29 5.89
C PHE A 109 -27.47 -21.60 6.19
N ILE A 110 -28.20 -20.76 6.96
CA ILE A 110 -29.55 -21.09 7.45
C ILE A 110 -30.68 -20.19 6.88
N LEU A 111 -30.40 -19.29 5.93
CA LEU A 111 -31.47 -18.58 5.19
C LEU A 111 -31.32 -18.79 3.69
N HIS A 112 -31.72 -19.99 3.26
CA HIS A 112 -31.65 -20.53 1.91
C HIS A 112 -32.44 -19.75 0.83
N TYR A 113 -32.87 -18.50 1.08
CA TYR A 113 -33.65 -17.72 0.11
C TYR A 113 -33.37 -16.21 0.04
N SER A 114 -32.38 -15.69 0.78
CA SER A 114 -32.05 -14.26 0.74
C SER A 114 -30.55 -14.02 0.49
N ARG A 115 -30.18 -13.85 -0.79
CA ARG A 115 -28.87 -13.34 -1.23
C ARG A 115 -28.65 -11.84 -0.88
N LEU A 116 -29.13 -11.39 0.29
CA LEU A 116 -29.31 -9.97 0.61
C LEU A 116 -28.19 -9.36 1.47
N LYS A 117 -27.27 -10.17 2.03
CA LYS A 117 -26.18 -9.65 2.87
C LYS A 117 -24.96 -10.55 2.86
N VAL A 118 -23.82 -10.03 2.38
CA VAL A 118 -22.50 -10.67 2.46
C VAL A 118 -21.72 -9.98 3.58
N ILE A 119 -21.21 -10.77 4.53
CA ILE A 119 -20.35 -10.27 5.60
C ILE A 119 -18.94 -10.84 5.38
N THR A 120 -17.98 -9.96 5.20
CA THR A 120 -16.57 -10.31 5.00
C THR A 120 -15.74 -9.75 6.14
N GLU A 121 -15.01 -10.62 6.84
CA GLU A 121 -14.01 -10.25 7.83
C GLU A 121 -12.63 -10.25 7.15
N THR A 122 -11.93 -9.13 7.23
CA THR A 122 -10.60 -8.91 6.67
C THR A 122 -9.61 -8.78 7.81
N GLU A 123 -8.60 -9.64 7.83
CA GLU A 123 -7.51 -9.62 8.82
C GLU A 123 -6.16 -9.63 8.09
N GLY A 124 -5.14 -8.96 8.63
CA GLY A 124 -3.83 -8.93 7.96
C GLY A 124 -2.92 -7.79 8.39
N TRP A 125 -1.95 -7.46 7.55
CA TRP A 125 -1.05 -6.32 7.70
C TRP A 125 -0.67 -5.72 6.34
N ASP A 126 -0.30 -4.44 6.35
CA ASP A 126 0.22 -3.71 5.17
C ASP A 126 1.43 -2.92 5.62
N ALA A 127 2.52 -3.00 4.88
CA ALA A 127 3.70 -2.20 5.12
C ALA A 127 4.29 -1.72 3.80
N SER A 128 4.69 -0.47 3.77
CA SER A 128 5.41 0.12 2.65
C SER A 128 6.50 1.02 3.16
N PHE A 129 7.60 1.04 2.43
CA PHE A 129 8.65 2.01 2.68
C PHE A 129 9.19 2.55 1.38
N THR A 130 9.56 3.81 1.42
CA THR A 130 10.13 4.51 0.27
C THR A 130 11.46 5.05 0.70
N PHE A 131 12.49 4.85 -0.13
CA PHE A 131 13.79 5.46 0.10
C PHE A 131 14.29 6.12 -1.17
N VAL A 132 15.02 7.22 -0.98
CA VAL A 132 15.58 8.05 -2.03
C VAL A 132 17.09 7.87 -2.00
N VAL A 133 17.67 7.76 -3.19
CA VAL A 133 19.06 7.46 -3.43
C VAL A 133 19.68 8.60 -4.22
N LYS A 134 20.82 9.10 -3.74
CA LYS A 134 21.70 10.00 -4.48
C LYS A 134 23.01 9.28 -4.78
N GLY A 135 23.28 9.01 -6.05
CA GLY A 135 24.38 8.16 -6.51
C GLY A 135 24.15 6.72 -6.05
N ASP A 136 24.85 6.33 -4.99
CA ASP A 136 24.82 5.00 -4.37
C ASP A 136 24.29 5.01 -2.93
N ARG A 137 24.01 6.18 -2.35
CA ARG A 137 23.63 6.35 -0.94
C ARG A 137 22.16 6.66 -0.75
N VAL A 138 21.55 6.01 0.22
CA VAL A 138 20.20 6.35 0.70
C VAL A 138 20.28 7.69 1.43
N VAL A 139 19.67 8.73 0.86
CA VAL A 139 19.67 10.09 1.44
C VAL A 139 18.47 10.35 2.33
N HIS A 140 17.38 9.63 2.11
CA HIS A 140 16.18 9.74 2.92
C HIS A 140 15.33 8.47 2.80
N SER A 141 14.58 8.16 3.84
CA SER A 141 13.68 7.01 3.89
C SER A 141 12.45 7.33 4.73
N ILE A 142 11.30 6.79 4.31
CA ILE A 142 10.01 6.92 4.98
C ILE A 142 9.37 5.54 5.14
N TRP A 143 8.74 5.33 6.30
CA TRP A 143 8.06 4.09 6.66
C TRP A 143 6.56 4.35 6.85
N LYS A 144 5.73 3.45 6.31
CA LYS A 144 4.29 3.45 6.51
C LYS A 144 3.83 2.02 6.76
N SER A 145 3.05 1.80 7.82
CA SER A 145 2.55 0.47 8.13
C SER A 145 1.21 0.48 8.84
N THR A 146 0.43 -0.56 8.61
CA THR A 146 -0.73 -0.98 9.39
C THR A 146 -0.46 -2.39 9.89
N PRO A 147 0.09 -2.55 11.12
CA PRO A 147 0.52 -3.87 11.63
C PRO A 147 -0.64 -4.82 11.92
N HIS A 148 -1.83 -4.28 12.21
CA HIS A 148 -3.03 -5.06 12.49
C HIS A 148 -4.21 -4.48 11.71
N ILE A 149 -4.54 -5.11 10.59
CA ILE A 149 -5.76 -4.86 9.84
C ILE A 149 -6.84 -5.75 10.44
N LYS A 150 -7.95 -5.15 10.88
CA LYS A 150 -9.20 -5.84 11.19
C LYS A 150 -10.36 -5.01 10.66
N LYS A 151 -11.03 -5.50 9.62
CA LYS A 151 -12.16 -4.81 8.98
C LYS A 151 -13.33 -5.76 8.80
N LEU A 152 -14.53 -5.25 9.09
CA LEU A 152 -15.78 -5.94 8.81
C LEU A 152 -16.49 -5.20 7.67
N THR A 153 -16.62 -5.85 6.52
CA THR A 153 -17.34 -5.31 5.37
C THR A 153 -18.70 -5.98 5.27
N ILE A 154 -19.75 -5.17 5.15
CA ILE A 154 -21.13 -5.63 4.98
C ILE A 154 -21.59 -5.11 3.62
N GLU A 155 -21.69 -6.01 2.65
CA GLU A 155 -22.24 -5.69 1.33
C GLU A 155 -23.69 -6.17 1.24
N ARG A 156 -24.56 -5.31 0.72
CA ARG A 156 -25.93 -5.64 0.36
C ARG A 156 -26.03 -5.48 -1.15
N ASP A 157 -26.45 -6.52 -1.86
CA ASP A 157 -26.66 -6.41 -3.31
C ASP A 157 -28.06 -5.81 -3.57
N PRO A 158 -28.15 -4.56 -4.07
CA PRO A 158 -29.44 -3.93 -4.35
C PRO A 158 -30.17 -4.55 -5.55
N LYS A 159 -29.48 -5.31 -6.42
CA LYS A 159 -30.08 -5.87 -7.65
C LYS A 159 -31.11 -6.97 -7.39
N TYR A 160 -31.11 -7.56 -6.19
CA TYR A 160 -32.13 -8.54 -5.77
C TYR A 160 -33.27 -7.93 -4.96
N ALA A 161 -33.17 -6.67 -4.52
CA ALA A 161 -34.24 -5.98 -3.81
C ALA A 161 -35.40 -5.60 -4.75
N THR A 162 -35.12 -5.40 -6.05
CA THR A 162 -36.12 -5.01 -7.06
C THR A 162 -36.87 -6.19 -7.68
N PHE A 163 -36.34 -7.42 -7.62
CA PHE A 163 -37.04 -8.61 -8.10
C PHE A 163 -38.22 -9.04 -7.21
N GLY A 164 -38.32 -8.53 -5.98
CA GLY A 164 -39.46 -8.74 -5.09
C GLY A 164 -40.63 -7.75 -5.29
N ALA A 165 -40.38 -6.59 -5.90
CA ALA A 165 -41.41 -5.55 -6.08
C ALA A 165 -42.26 -5.75 -7.36
N GLY A 166 -41.73 -6.46 -8.37
CA GLY A 166 -42.44 -6.72 -9.63
C GLY A 166 -43.54 -7.80 -9.53
N PHE A 167 -43.49 -8.69 -8.53
CA PHE A 167 -44.45 -9.78 -8.40
C PHE A 167 -45.72 -9.43 -7.62
N ILE A 168 -45.75 -8.28 -6.94
CA ILE A 168 -46.92 -7.84 -6.13
C ILE A 168 -47.88 -6.97 -6.96
N LEU A 169 -47.41 -6.30 -8.01
CA LEU A 169 -48.27 -5.46 -8.86
C LEU A 169 -49.15 -6.24 -9.85
N MET A 170 -48.84 -7.50 -10.14
CA MET A 170 -49.63 -8.33 -11.08
C MET A 170 -50.72 -9.18 -10.41
N LYS A 171 -51.08 -8.88 -9.15
CA LYS A 171 -52.22 -9.50 -8.44
C LYS A 171 -53.33 -8.52 -8.07
N LEU A 172 -53.19 -7.24 -8.41
CA LEU A 172 -54.17 -6.18 -8.14
C LEU A 172 -54.91 -5.68 -9.39
N LEU A 173 -54.69 -6.30 -10.55
CA LEU A 173 -55.39 -5.98 -11.82
C LEU A 173 -56.34 -7.08 -12.31
N PHE A 174 -56.61 -8.08 -11.49
CA PHE A 174 -57.64 -9.09 -11.73
C PHE A 174 -58.37 -9.39 -10.41
N PHE A 175 -59.22 -8.46 -9.97
CA PHE A 175 -60.48 -8.69 -9.25
C PHE A 175 -61.30 -7.40 -9.29
#